data_AF-A0A7S3XAR1-F1
#
_entry.id   AF-A0A7S3XAR1-F1
#
_cell.length_a   1.000
_cell.length_b   1.000
_cell.length_c   1.000
_cell.angle_alpha   90.00
_cell.angle_beta   90.00
_cell.angle_gamma   90.00
#
_symmetry.space_group_name_H-M   'P 1'
#
loop_
_entity.id
_entity.type
_entity.pdbx_description
1 polymer ?
#
loop_
_entity_poly.entity_id
_entity_poly.type
_entity_poly.pdbx_seq_one_letter_code
_entity_poly.pdbx_strand_id
1 'polypeptide(L)'
;TYEERSHPPSVAECGTMHEEHVSIDPDLMKAGDHAGSTFYELERFAQAALTPGAQPEVTLEDGAFAVMMGVGAQRSIEQGVPIYWKDLVHEYMNHLERFTK
;
A
#
# COMPACT_ATOMS: atom_id res chain seq x y z
N THR A 1 0.46 0.42 -26.06
CA THR A 1 -0.39 -0.75 -25.73
C THR A 1 0.15 -1.43 -24.46
N TYR A 2 -0.50 -2.47 -23.92
CA TYR A 2 0.13 -3.28 -22.85
C TYR A 2 1.45 -3.84 -23.37
N GLU A 3 1.47 -4.38 -24.59
CA GLU A 3 2.67 -4.88 -25.26
C GLU A 3 3.82 -3.86 -25.26
N GLU A 4 3.58 -2.61 -25.67
CA GLU A 4 4.61 -1.55 -25.63
C GLU A 4 5.16 -1.23 -24.23
N ARG A 5 4.39 -1.48 -23.15
CA ARG A 5 4.81 -1.22 -21.75
C ARG A 5 5.35 -2.46 -21.03
N SER A 6 5.08 -3.66 -21.55
CA SER A 6 5.60 -4.92 -20.99
C SER A 6 7.02 -5.24 -21.43
N HIS A 7 7.56 -4.51 -22.41
CA HIS A 7 8.99 -4.56 -22.69
C HIS A 7 9.72 -3.64 -21.71
N PRO A 8 10.54 -4.18 -20.78
CA PRO A 8 11.40 -3.33 -19.99
C PRO A 8 12.27 -2.48 -20.92
N PRO A 9 12.53 -1.21 -20.59
CA PRO A 9 13.41 -0.36 -21.38
C PRO A 9 14.74 -1.08 -21.58
N SER A 10 15.34 -0.91 -22.76
CA SER A 10 16.64 -1.50 -23.07
C SER A 10 17.69 -1.04 -22.05
N VAL A 11 18.77 -1.80 -21.88
CA VAL A 11 19.90 -1.41 -21.02
C VAL A 11 20.50 -0.06 -21.45
N ALA A 12 20.28 0.38 -22.69
CA ALA A 12 20.70 1.69 -23.19
C ALA A 12 19.74 2.84 -22.80
N GLU A 13 18.48 2.53 -22.51
CA GLU A 13 17.43 3.47 -22.08
C GLU A 13 17.32 3.55 -20.54
N CYS A 14 17.64 2.46 -19.84
CA CYS A 14 18.03 2.50 -18.44
C CYS A 14 19.37 3.24 -18.37
N GLY A 15 19.38 4.50 -17.95
CA GLY A 15 20.63 5.25 -17.75
C GLY A 15 21.61 4.56 -16.78
N THR A 16 22.70 5.25 -16.44
CA THR A 16 23.70 4.69 -15.51
C THR A 16 23.08 4.33 -14.17
N MET A 17 23.24 3.08 -13.72
CA MET A 17 22.83 2.65 -12.39
C MET A 17 23.73 3.31 -11.34
N HIS A 18 23.12 3.99 -10.38
CA HIS A 18 23.80 4.54 -9.21
C HIS A 18 23.32 3.79 -7.97
N GLU A 19 24.26 3.28 -7.17
CA GLU A 19 23.98 2.69 -5.88
C GLU A 19 24.56 3.61 -4.79
N GLU A 20 23.73 3.93 -3.80
CA GLU A 20 24.12 4.71 -2.64
C GLU A 20 23.66 3.99 -1.38
N HIS A 21 24.56 3.86 -0.41
CA HIS A 21 24.23 3.31 0.90
C HIS A 21 23.84 4.44 1.85
N VAL A 22 22.55 4.55 2.15
CA VAL A 22 22.01 5.51 3.11
C VAL A 22 22.00 4.89 4.50
N SER A 23 22.68 5.52 5.46
CA SER A 23 22.69 5.04 6.84
C SER A 23 21.34 5.24 7.53
N ILE A 24 20.90 4.24 8.29
CA ILE A 24 19.70 4.30 9.12
C ILE A 24 20.06 4.93 10.47
N ASP A 25 19.15 5.71 11.04
CA ASP A 25 19.29 6.26 12.39
C ASP A 25 19.57 5.13 13.41
N PRO A 26 20.65 5.23 14.21
CA PRO A 26 20.99 4.22 15.20
C PRO A 26 19.87 3.92 16.21
N ASP A 27 19.01 4.88 16.51
CA ASP A 27 17.91 4.68 17.46
C ASP A 27 16.76 3.89 16.83
N LEU A 28 16.48 4.11 15.53
CA LEU A 28 15.54 3.27 14.76
C LEU A 28 16.04 1.82 14.66
N MET A 29 17.34 1.62 14.43
CA MET A 29 17.91 0.26 14.41
C MET A 29 17.86 -0.45 15.77
N LYS A 30 17.93 0.29 16.88
CA LYS A 30 17.76 -0.28 18.22
C LYS A 30 16.31 -0.61 18.56
N ALA A 31 15.36 0.14 18.00
CA ALA A 31 13.93 -0.04 18.29
C ALA A 31 13.41 -1.42 17.82
N GLY A 32 14.04 -2.02 16.81
CA GLY A 32 13.79 -3.43 16.45
C GLY A 32 13.75 -3.66 14.94
N ASP A 33 13.03 -4.71 14.54
CA ASP A 33 12.90 -5.15 13.15
C ASP A 33 12.38 -4.04 12.21
N HIS A 34 12.71 -4.17 10.92
CA HIS A 34 12.32 -3.21 9.88
C HIS A 34 12.71 -1.76 10.20
N ALA A 35 13.91 -1.55 10.77
CA ALA A 35 14.37 -0.24 11.22
C ALA A 35 13.39 0.42 12.21
N GLY A 36 12.90 -0.36 13.17
CA GLY A 36 12.00 0.10 14.21
C GLY A 36 10.54 0.28 13.77
N SER A 37 10.18 0.13 12.49
CA SER A 37 8.81 0.39 12.04
C SER A 37 7.81 -0.52 12.74
N THR A 38 8.13 -1.80 12.93
CA THR A 38 7.26 -2.76 13.62
C THR A 38 7.02 -2.35 15.07
N PHE A 39 8.04 -1.84 15.77
CA PHE A 39 7.90 -1.40 17.15
C PHE A 39 6.93 -0.21 17.25
N TYR A 40 7.17 0.84 16.45
CA TYR A 40 6.35 2.06 16.50
C TYR A 40 4.93 1.86 15.98
N GLU A 41 4.72 0.99 14.98
CA GLU A 41 3.37 0.61 14.53
C GLU A 41 2.57 -0.05 15.65
N LEU A 42 3.16 -1.02 16.36
CA LEU A 42 2.49 -1.70 17.47
C LEU A 42 2.25 -0.78 18.67
N GLU A 43 3.22 0.10 18.98
CA GLU A 43 3.08 1.10 20.04
C GLU A 43 1.88 2.03 19.77
N ARG A 44 1.79 2.60 18.57
CA ARG A 44 0.70 3.52 18.17
C ARG A 44 -0.63 2.80 18.06
N PHE A 45 -0.64 1.57 17.55
CA PHE A 45 -1.83 0.73 17.53
C PHE A 45 -2.36 0.50 18.95
N ALA A 46 -1.50 0.10 19.89
CA ALA A 46 -1.88 -0.11 21.28
C ALA A 46 -2.40 1.18 21.93
N GLN A 47 -1.74 2.32 21.67
CA GLN A 47 -2.18 3.62 22.15
C GLN A 47 -3.59 3.97 21.63
N ALA A 48 -3.84 3.83 20.33
CA ALA A 48 -5.15 4.09 19.74
C ALA A 48 -6.23 3.14 20.28
N ALA A 49 -5.91 1.85 20.45
CA ALA A 49 -6.84 0.84 20.93
C ALA A 49 -7.24 1.03 22.41
N LEU A 50 -6.32 1.52 23.24
CA LEU A 50 -6.53 1.68 24.68
C LEU A 50 -7.09 3.05 25.08
N THR A 51 -7.04 4.04 24.18
CA THR A 51 -7.46 5.41 24.48
C THR A 51 -8.88 5.67 23.98
N PRO A 52 -9.87 5.92 24.86
CA PRO A 52 -11.23 6.22 24.44
C PRO A 52 -11.30 7.43 23.51
N GLY A 53 -11.89 7.25 22.32
CA GLY A 53 -12.06 8.31 21.33
C GLY A 53 -10.83 8.61 20.48
N ALA A 54 -9.68 7.95 20.71
CA ALA A 54 -8.54 8.06 19.81
C ALA A 54 -8.85 7.46 18.44
N GLN A 55 -8.28 8.06 17.40
CA GLN A 55 -8.36 7.55 16.02
C GLN A 55 -7.02 6.89 15.66
N PRO A 56 -7.03 5.73 14.98
CA PRO A 56 -5.80 5.12 14.51
C PRO A 56 -5.19 5.95 13.36
N GLU A 57 -3.86 5.97 13.25
CA GLU A 57 -3.15 6.63 12.15
C GLU A 57 -3.43 5.96 10.79
N VAL A 58 -3.60 4.64 10.80
CA VAL A 58 -4.07 3.85 9.65
C VAL A 58 -5.49 3.40 9.94
N THR A 59 -6.43 3.92 9.16
CA THR A 59 -7.86 3.74 9.39
C THR A 59 -8.38 2.43 8.79
N LEU A 60 -9.64 2.09 9.11
CA LEU A 60 -10.33 0.98 8.45
C LEU A 60 -10.48 1.23 6.93
N GLU A 61 -10.65 2.48 6.51
CA GLU A 61 -10.75 2.85 5.09
C GLU A 61 -9.42 2.61 4.37
N ASP A 62 -8.29 2.99 4.98
CA ASP A 62 -6.95 2.71 4.44
C ASP A 62 -6.73 1.21 4.25
N GLY A 63 -7.12 0.40 5.25
CA GLY A 63 -7.08 -1.06 5.17
C GLY A 63 -7.98 -1.62 4.06
N ALA A 64 -9.18 -1.07 3.88
CA ALA A 64 -10.08 -1.47 2.80
C ALA A 64 -9.49 -1.16 1.41
N PHE A 65 -8.82 -0.02 1.25
CA PHE A 65 -8.13 0.34 0.01
C PHE A 65 -6.94 -0.59 -0.28
N ALA A 66 -6.17 -0.99 0.73
CA ALA A 66 -5.09 -1.96 0.57
C ALA A 66 -5.62 -3.32 0.04
N VAL A 67 -6.74 -3.81 0.58
CA VAL A 67 -7.40 -5.03 0.10
C VAL A 67 -7.91 -4.84 -1.34
N MET A 68 -8.53 -3.69 -1.62
CA MET A 68 -9.07 -3.37 -2.94
C MET A 68 -7.98 -3.32 -4.03
N MET A 69 -6.79 -2.81 -3.70
CA MET A 69 -5.63 -2.88 -4.60
C MET A 69 -5.28 -4.33 -4.96
N GLY A 70 -5.28 -5.25 -3.97
CA GLY A 70 -5.07 -6.68 -4.21
C GLY A 70 -6.14 -7.31 -5.09
N VAL A 71 -7.42 -6.98 -4.87
CA VAL A 71 -8.54 -7.41 -5.73
C VAL A 71 -8.37 -6.90 -7.16
N GLY A 72 -7.97 -5.63 -7.33
CA GLY A 72 -7.68 -5.03 -8.63
C GLY A 72 -6.55 -5.74 -9.36
N ALA A 73 -5.47 -6.06 -8.65
CA ALA A 73 -4.34 -6.81 -9.20
C ALA A 73 -4.76 -8.22 -9.66
N GLN A 74 -5.52 -8.94 -8.84
CA GLN A 74 -6.05 -10.26 -9.20
C GLN A 74 -6.92 -10.21 -10.46
N ARG A 75 -7.87 -9.27 -10.53
CA ARG A 75 -8.73 -9.08 -11.71
C ARG A 75 -7.92 -8.72 -12.95
N SER A 76 -6.86 -7.93 -12.81
CA SER A 76 -5.96 -7.58 -13.91
C SER A 76 -5.24 -8.81 -14.46
N ILE A 77 -4.74 -9.69 -13.58
CA ILE A 77 -4.11 -10.96 -13.96
C ILE A 77 -5.08 -11.85 -14.74
N GLU A 78 -6.33 -11.97 -14.27
CA GLU A 78 -7.35 -12.81 -14.91
C GLU A 78 -7.77 -12.29 -16.29
N GLN A 79 -7.86 -10.97 -16.46
CA GLN A 79 -8.39 -10.35 -17.69
C GLN A 79 -7.29 -9.92 -18.69
N GLY A 80 -6.03 -9.87 -18.26
CA GLY A 80 -4.92 -9.39 -19.08
C GLY A 80 -5.00 -7.89 -19.42
N VAL A 81 -5.78 -7.11 -18.65
CA VAL A 81 -5.95 -5.67 -18.88
C VAL A 81 -5.79 -4.87 -17.58
N PRO A 82 -5.40 -3.58 -17.67
CA PRO A 82 -5.37 -2.72 -16.49
C PRO A 82 -6.76 -2.56 -15.88
N ILE A 83 -6.84 -2.64 -14.55
CA ILE A 83 -8.04 -2.28 -13.79
C ILE A 83 -7.85 -0.88 -13.24
N TYR A 84 -8.77 0.03 -13.53
CA TYR A 84 -8.67 1.41 -13.07
C TYR A 84 -9.13 1.54 -11.62
N TRP A 85 -8.33 2.23 -10.81
CA TRP A 85 -8.65 2.51 -9.40
C TRP A 85 -10.04 3.10 -9.20
N LYS A 86 -10.43 4.07 -10.04
CA LYS A 86 -11.75 4.70 -9.98
C LYS A 86 -12.90 3.69 -10.08
N ASP A 87 -12.75 2.62 -10.86
CA ASP A 87 -13.83 1.66 -11.09
C ASP A 87 -14.01 0.77 -9.85
N LEU A 88 -12.89 0.38 -9.22
CA LEU A 88 -12.89 -0.36 -7.94
C LEU A 88 -13.49 0.47 -6.80
N VAL A 89 -13.12 1.75 -6.70
CA VAL A 89 -13.65 2.66 -5.67
C VAL A 89 -15.16 2.87 -5.87
N HIS A 90 -15.63 3.11 -7.10
CA HIS A 90 -17.06 3.23 -7.36
C HIS A 90 -17.83 1.96 -6.97
N GLU A 91 -17.32 0.78 -7.30
CA GLU A 91 -17.93 -0.51 -6.91
C GLU A 91 -18.02 -0.63 -5.38
N TYR A 92 -16.92 -0.34 -4.67
CA TYR A 92 -16.88 -0.37 -3.20
C TYR A 92 -17.87 0.60 -2.55
N MET A 93 -17.91 1.84 -2.99
CA MET A 93 -18.83 2.85 -2.43
C MET A 93 -20.29 2.45 -2.66
N ASN A 94 -20.62 1.92 -3.84
CA ASN A 94 -21.95 1.38 -4.12
C ASN A 94 -22.31 0.20 -3.21
N HIS A 95 -21.34 -0.65 -2.86
CA HIS A 95 -21.57 -1.73 -1.89
C HIS A 95 -21.81 -1.19 -0.48
N LEU A 96 -21.03 -0.22 0.00
CA LEU A 96 -21.23 0.39 1.31
C LEU A 96 -22.62 1.04 1.47
N GLU A 97 -23.11 1.74 0.44
CA GLU A 97 -24.47 2.32 0.45
C GLU A 97 -25.58 1.27 0.58
N ARG A 98 -25.32 0.04 0.12
CA ARG A 98 -26.27 -1.08 0.24
C ARG A 98 -26.28 -1.73 1.61
N PHE A 99 -25.21 -1.58 2.40
CA PHE A 99 -25.10 -2.13 3.75
C PHE A 99 -25.49 -1.14 4.85
N THR A 100 -25.60 0.15 4.51
CA THR A 100 -25.95 1.23 5.44
C THR A 100 -27.43 1.66 5.37
N LYS A 101 -28.21 1.05 4.47
CA LYS A 101 -29.68 1.13 4.41
C LYS A 101 -30.31 -0.10 5.02
#